data_AF-A0A2G9QHR4-F1
#
_entry.id   AF-A0A2G9QHR4-F1
#
_cell.length_a   1.000
_cell.length_b   1.000
_cell.length_c   1.000
_cell.angle_alpha   90.00
_cell.angle_beta   90.00
_cell.angle_gamma   90.00
#
_symmetry.space_group_name_H-M   'P 1'
#
loop_
_entity.id
_entity.type
_entity.pdbx_description
1 polymer ?
#
loop_
_entity_poly.entity_id
_entity_poly.type
_entity_poly.pdbx_seq_one_letter_code
_entity_poly.pdbx_strand_id
1 'polypeptide(L)' 'MPGLILPEYVQPACLPALGQQITDGKICTVTGWGNTQYYGQQSDILQEASVPIISGTVCNQPEYYDNQITGK' A
#
# COMPACT_ATOMS: atom_id res chain seq x y z
N MET A 1 -32.89 4.03 10.18
CA MET A 1 -31.94 3.72 9.09
C MET A 1 -31.34 2.36 9.40
N PRO A 2 -31.59 1.30 8.60
CA PRO A 2 -30.98 0.01 8.87
C PRO A 2 -29.48 0.12 8.58
N GLY A 3 -28.66 -0.21 9.56
CA GLY A 3 -27.19 -0.23 9.40
C GLY A 3 -26.77 -1.29 8.39
N LEU A 4 -25.64 -1.05 7.72
CA LEU A 4 -25.01 -2.04 6.85
C LEU A 4 -24.65 -3.28 7.67
N ILE A 5 -25.18 -4.45 7.29
CA ILE A 5 -24.74 -5.73 7.85
C ILE A 5 -23.49 -6.13 7.08
N LEU A 6 -22.36 -6.19 7.78
CA LEU A 6 -21.07 -6.53 7.21
C LEU A 6 -20.76 -8.01 7.45
N PRO A 7 -20.66 -8.85 6.40
CA PRO A 7 -20.25 -10.23 6.53
C PRO A 7 -18.75 -10.36 6.88
N GLU A 8 -18.31 -11.55 7.31
CA GLU A 8 -16.93 -11.80 7.75
C GLU A 8 -15.88 -11.42 6.68
N TYR A 9 -16.19 -11.63 5.40
CA TYR A 9 -15.31 -11.34 4.27
C TYR A 9 -15.40 -9.91 3.72
N VAL A 10 -16.25 -9.04 4.31
CA VAL A 10 -16.34 -7.62 3.95
C VAL A 10 -16.26 -6.78 5.21
N GLN A 11 -15.10 -6.17 5.44
CA GLN A 11 -14.87 -5.26 6.56
C GLN A 11 -14.21 -3.96 6.05
N PRO A 12 -14.53 -2.81 6.63
CA PRO A 12 -13.92 -1.54 6.25
C PRO A 12 -12.44 -1.50 6.67
N ALA A 13 -11.61 -0.87 5.86
CA ALA A 13 -10.25 -0.53 6.25
C ALA A 13 -10.25 0.64 7.24
N CYS A 14 -9.38 0.58 8.25
CA CYS A 14 -9.17 1.69 9.18
C CYS A 14 -8.39 2.82 8.48
N LEU A 15 -8.80 4.06 8.74
CA LEU A 15 -8.02 5.23 8.34
C LEU A 15 -6.95 5.54 9.41
N PRO A 16 -5.79 6.08 9.00
CA PRO A 16 -4.79 6.56 9.95
C PRO A 16 -5.35 7.73 10.78
N ALA A 17 -4.88 7.86 12.02
CA ALA A 17 -5.24 9.01 12.85
C ALA A 17 -4.69 10.32 12.27
N LEU A 18 -5.33 11.44 12.62
CA LEU A 18 -4.86 12.76 12.20
C LEU A 18 -3.43 13.00 12.70
N GLY A 19 -2.53 13.34 11.78
CA GLY A 19 -1.11 13.56 12.08
C GLY A 19 -0.31 12.29 12.36
N GLN A 20 -0.88 11.09 12.20
CA GLN A 20 -0.14 9.85 12.34
C GLN A 20 0.95 9.76 11.28
N GLN A 21 2.20 9.80 11.74
CA GLN A 21 3.35 9.66 10.85
C GLN A 21 3.56 8.21 10.46
N ILE A 22 3.98 8.02 9.22
CA ILE A 22 4.37 6.73 8.68
C ILE A 22 5.84 6.52 9.08
N THR A 23 6.13 5.41 9.75
CA THR A 23 7.50 5.10 10.22
C THR A 23 8.31 4.46 9.10
N ASP A 24 9.45 5.04 8.78
CA ASP A 24 10.42 4.47 7.83
C ASP A 24 10.89 3.08 8.29
N GLY A 25 11.04 2.16 7.35
CA GLY A 25 11.42 0.78 7.61
C GLY A 25 10.31 -0.10 8.19
N LYS A 26 9.15 0.44 8.54
CA LYS A 26 8.00 -0.38 8.94
C LYS A 26 7.54 -1.25 7.77
N ILE A 27 7.37 -2.54 8.02
CA ILE A 27 6.81 -3.48 7.05
C ILE A 27 5.29 -3.30 6.97
N CYS A 28 4.78 -3.13 5.76
CA CYS A 28 3.37 -3.04 5.43
C CYS A 28 3.00 -4.11 4.42
N THR A 29 1.72 -4.48 4.39
CA THR A 29 1.19 -5.44 3.42
C THR A 29 0.46 -4.69 2.32
N VAL A 30 0.83 -4.95 1.07
CA VAL A 30 0.06 -4.54 -0.12
C VAL A 30 -0.70 -5.74 -0.66
N THR A 31 -1.93 -5.53 -1.10
CA THR A 31 -2.81 -6.61 -1.59
C THR A 31 -3.42 -6.25 -2.93
N GLY A 32 -3.59 -7.22 -3.84
CA GLY A 32 -4.29 -7.01 -5.10
C GLY A 32 -4.23 -8.18 -6.08
N TRP A 33 -4.84 -8.00 -7.24
CA TRP A 33 -4.91 -8.97 -8.34
C TRP A 33 -4.03 -8.57 -9.54
N GLY A 34 -3.04 -7.70 -9.32
CA GLY A 34 -2.15 -7.22 -10.37
C GLY A 34 -1.28 -8.32 -10.99
N ASN A 35 -0.45 -7.92 -11.96
CA ASN A 35 0.49 -8.84 -12.60
C ASN A 35 1.51 -9.35 -11.56
N THR A 36 1.69 -10.67 -11.47
CA THR A 36 2.64 -11.28 -10.53
C THR A 36 4.09 -11.21 -11.02
N GLN A 37 4.29 -10.87 -12.30
CA GLN A 37 5.59 -10.76 -12.97
C GLN A 37 5.57 -9.60 -13.96
N TYR A 38 6.76 -9.12 -14.33
CA TYR A 38 6.92 -8.10 -15.36
C TYR A 38 6.41 -8.63 -16.71
N TYR A 39 5.46 -7.92 -17.33
CA TYR A 39 4.67 -8.38 -18.49
C TYR A 39 3.90 -9.70 -18.28
N GLY A 40 3.64 -10.10 -17.02
CA GLY A 40 2.83 -11.26 -16.69
C GLY A 40 1.33 -11.02 -16.83
N GLN A 41 0.55 -12.03 -16.43
CA GLN A 41 -0.91 -11.94 -16.34
C GLN A 41 -1.36 -11.55 -14.94
N GLN A 42 -2.54 -10.95 -14.85
CA GLN A 42 -3.22 -10.68 -13.60
C GLN A 42 -3.54 -11.98 -12.87
N SER A 43 -3.57 -11.92 -11.55
CA SER A 43 -3.91 -13.08 -10.74
C SER A 43 -5.43 -13.22 -10.59
N ASP A 44 -5.95 -14.44 -10.68
CA ASP A 44 -7.35 -14.74 -10.35
C ASP A 44 -7.59 -14.79 -8.83
N ILE A 45 -6.51 -14.96 -8.05
CA ILE A 45 -6.53 -15.07 -6.59
C ILE A 45 -5.90 -13.83 -5.99
N LEU A 46 -6.49 -13.28 -4.93
CA LEU A 46 -5.94 -12.12 -4.23
C LEU A 46 -4.53 -12.44 -3.74
N GLN A 47 -3.55 -11.63 -4.14
CA GLN A 47 -2.17 -11.74 -3.69
C GLN A 47 -1.88 -10.71 -2.62
N GLU A 48 -0.87 -11.00 -1.80
CA GLU A 48 -0.32 -10.09 -0.82
C GLU A 48 1.21 -10.07 -0.86
N ALA A 49 1.81 -8.93 -0.54
CA ALA A 49 3.26 -8.80 -0.42
C ALA A 49 3.63 -7.90 0.76
N SER A 50 4.65 -8.32 1.51
CA SER A 50 5.24 -7.54 2.60
C SER A 50 6.34 -6.63 2.06
N VAL A 51 6.19 -5.32 2.23
CA VAL A 51 7.14 -4.31 1.74
C VAL A 51 7.51 -3.31 2.84
N PRO A 52 8.78 -2.88 2.93
CA PRO A 52 9.17 -1.82 3.85
C PRO A 52 8.74 -0.45 3.33
N ILE A 53 8.38 0.44 4.25
CA ILE A 53 8.26 1.88 3.94
C ILE A 53 9.65 2.46 3.73
N ILE A 54 9.82 3.21 2.65
CA ILE A 54 11.05 3.94 2.33
C ILE A 54 10.78 5.43 2.49
N SER A 55 11.71 6.13 3.15
CA SER A 55 11.59 7.58 3.37
C SER A 55 11.51 8.34 2.05
N GLY A 56 10.78 9.46 2.03
CA GLY A 56 10.69 10.32 0.85
C GLY A 56 12.06 10.87 0.40
N THR A 57 12.99 11.09 1.34
CA THR A 57 14.36 11.51 1.04
C THR A 57 15.12 10.44 0.27
N VAL A 58 15.01 9.16 0.65
CA VAL A 58 15.67 8.05 -0.06
C VAL A 58 15.03 7.85 -1.42
N CYS A 59 13.70 7.83 -1.51
CA CYS A 59 13.00 7.68 -2.81
C CYS A 59 13.37 8.78 -3.81
N ASN A 60 13.61 10.01 -3.35
CA ASN A 60 13.96 11.14 -4.22
C ASN A 60 15.45 11.24 -4.57
N GLN A 61 16.30 10.31 -4.11
CA GLN A 61 17.69 10.29 -4.57
C GLN A 61 17.76 10.04 -6.09
N PRO A 62 18.80 10.53 -6.78
CA PRO A 62 18.95 10.40 -8.23
C PRO A 62 18.94 8.96 -8.74
N GLU A 63 19.34 8.00 -7.91
CA GLU A 63 19.39 6.57 -8.26
C GLU A 63 18.00 5.91 -8.31
N TYR A 64 16.97 6.54 -7.74
CA TYR A 64 15.61 6.02 -7.68
C TYR A 64 14.65 6.88 -8.52
N TYR A 65 14.02 7.89 -7.91
CA TYR A 65 12.98 8.69 -8.56
C TYR A 65 13.39 10.14 -8.86
N ASP A 66 14.61 10.55 -8.55
CA ASP A 66 15.16 11.88 -8.90
C ASP A 66 14.18 13.04 -8.68
N ASN A 67 13.79 13.25 -7.42
CA ASN A 67 12.86 14.31 -6.99
C ASN A 67 11.44 14.26 -7.60
N GLN A 68 11.01 13.14 -8.21
CA GLN A 68 9.64 12.99 -8.74
C GLN A 68 8.59 12.70 -7.66
N ILE A 69 8.98 12.23 -6.47
CA ILE A 69 8.04 11.96 -5.38
C ILE A 69 7.76 13.26 -4.64
N THR A 70 6.64 13.91 -4.97
CA THR A 70 6.19 15.12 -4.29
C THR A 70 5.56 14.78 -2.93
N GLY A 71 5.96 15.51 -1.89
CA GLY A 71 5.38 15.36 -0.56
C GLY A 71 3.89 15.66 -0.55
N LYS A 72 3.17 15.02 0.37
CA LYS A 72 1.75 15.30 0.62
C LYS A 72 1.58 16.46 1.61
#